data_AF-A0A7K7LC76-F1
#
_entry.id   AF-A0A7K7LC76-F1
#
_cell.length_a   1.000
_cell.length_b   1.000
_cell.length_c   1.000
_cell.angle_alpha   90.00
_cell.angle_beta   90.00
_cell.angle_gamma   90.00
#
_symmetry.space_group_name_H-M   'P 1'
#
loop_
_entity.id
_entity.type
_entity.pdbx_description
1 polymer ?
#
loop_
_entity_poly.entity_id
_entity_poly.type
_entity_poly.pdbx_seq_one_letter_code
_entity_poly.pdbx_strand_id
1 'polypeptide(L)'
;MPSNYRSFRKSVPWLILFLETVFIILFYFLVPRYGYDAFIRNISYTDFQDVNNMVIFGFGFFLAFLKRYSFSSTGFNLLIIVLGVQCSILMEGLLFLKDPNERDPKIITMAAVSMTAVAISSGAVLGKTNPLQLIVMTVVEIIIFHVSRWINKRFLQVQDNISMKHVHLFGAYFGLAVSSRFSEPSPRSEKNASTPKSDLLSMLGTLFLWVFWPSFNSVLADRDKTKAIYNTYFALAVSAVTAFTLSVLTTKDGKFRMIHVHSAALAGGVTVCYTAESIDYPWIAMILGLLASVITILGSFCLQRCLSPALKIHDTSGVHFTFGLPGLLGAVAQVVLSVIKKWTVLPSLGYMVMIYIGAFCLTISVALITGFITG
;
A
#
# COMPACT_ATOMS: atom_id res chain seq x y z
N MET A 1 20.00 -31.32 -7.55
CA MET A 1 19.67 -29.91 -7.84
C MET A 1 20.58 -29.44 -8.97
N PRO A 2 20.06 -28.84 -10.06
CA PRO A 2 20.91 -28.42 -11.18
C PRO A 2 21.87 -27.31 -10.74
N SER A 3 23.09 -27.32 -11.31
CA SER A 3 24.25 -26.48 -10.96
C SER A 3 24.08 -24.97 -11.19
N ASN A 4 22.95 -24.53 -11.73
CA ASN A 4 22.68 -23.13 -12.09
C ASN A 4 21.87 -22.33 -11.05
N TYR A 5 21.60 -22.88 -9.87
CA TYR A 5 21.01 -22.09 -8.78
C TYR A 5 22.08 -21.23 -8.11
N ARG A 6 21.97 -19.90 -8.23
CA ARG A 6 22.79 -18.96 -7.44
C ARG A 6 22.56 -19.24 -5.96
N SER A 7 23.61 -19.64 -5.26
CA SER A 7 23.55 -19.84 -3.81
C SER A 7 23.49 -18.48 -3.11
N PHE A 8 22.47 -18.30 -2.27
CA PHE A 8 22.31 -17.11 -1.44
C PHE A 8 22.97 -17.26 -0.05
N ARG A 9 23.68 -18.37 0.18
CA ARG A 9 24.24 -18.76 1.51
C ARG A 9 25.20 -17.72 2.09
N LYS A 10 25.85 -16.93 1.25
CA LYS A 10 26.72 -15.83 1.70
C LYS A 10 26.00 -14.49 1.62
N SER A 11 25.45 -14.12 0.47
CA SER A 11 24.96 -12.75 0.25
C SER A 11 23.77 -12.35 1.13
N VAL A 12 22.76 -13.21 1.28
CA VAL A 12 21.53 -12.85 2.02
C VAL A 12 21.77 -12.76 3.53
N PRO A 13 22.38 -13.76 4.21
CA PRO A 13 22.63 -13.66 5.65
C PRO A 13 23.52 -12.47 6.02
N TRP A 14 24.60 -12.23 5.26
CA TRP A 14 25.49 -11.10 5.53
C TRP A 14 24.80 -9.74 5.34
N LEU A 15 23.94 -9.61 4.33
CA LEU A 15 23.14 -8.39 4.14
C LEU A 15 22.18 -8.16 5.32
N ILE A 16 21.46 -9.19 5.75
CA ILE A 16 20.54 -9.09 6.89
C ILE A 16 21.29 -8.72 8.17
N LEU A 17 22.37 -9.43 8.49
CA LEU A 17 23.18 -9.15 9.69
C LEU A 17 23.79 -7.74 9.66
N PHE A 18 24.26 -7.29 8.48
CA PHE A 18 24.75 -5.94 8.31
C PHE A 18 23.67 -4.90 8.58
N LEU A 19 22.50 -5.04 7.94
CA LEU A 19 21.37 -4.11 8.13
C LEU A 19 20.90 -4.09 9.58
N GLU A 20 20.77 -5.24 10.23
CA GLU A 20 20.37 -5.30 11.64
C GLU A 20 21.41 -4.68 12.57
N THR A 21 22.70 -4.89 12.31
CA THR A 21 23.76 -4.22 13.08
C THR A 21 23.68 -2.71 12.93
N VAL A 22 23.48 -2.21 11.70
CA VAL A 22 23.31 -0.78 11.42
C VAL A 22 22.05 -0.25 12.11
N PHE A 23 20.91 -0.94 12.01
CA PHE A 23 19.67 -0.53 12.67
C PHE A 23 19.83 -0.49 14.18
N ILE A 24 20.39 -1.51 14.83
CA ILE A 24 20.63 -1.51 16.28
C ILE A 24 21.47 -0.30 16.71
N ILE A 25 22.56 -0.01 15.99
CA ILE A 25 23.42 1.16 16.26
C ILE A 25 22.62 2.46 16.10
N LEU A 26 21.88 2.61 15.00
CA LEU A 26 21.07 3.82 14.76
C LEU A 26 19.94 3.98 15.79
N PHE A 27 19.29 2.89 16.20
CA PHE A 27 18.28 2.91 17.26
C PHE A 27 18.89 3.36 18.59
N TYR A 28 20.09 2.90 18.93
CA TYR A 28 20.79 3.33 20.14
C TYR A 28 21.03 4.85 20.18
N PHE A 29 21.38 5.45 19.04
CA PHE A 29 21.70 6.89 18.96
C PHE A 29 20.49 7.79 18.70
N LEU A 30 19.53 7.34 17.88
CA LEU A 30 18.46 8.18 17.34
C LEU A 30 17.11 7.94 18.03
N VAL A 31 16.91 6.79 18.68
CA VAL A 31 15.65 6.46 19.34
C VAL A 31 15.80 6.63 20.86
N PRO A 32 15.09 7.61 21.48
CA PRO A 32 15.24 7.90 22.89
C PRO A 32 14.89 6.71 23.79
N ARG A 33 15.55 6.63 24.96
CA ARG A 33 15.31 5.61 25.99
C ARG A 33 13.82 5.58 26.39
N TYR A 34 13.28 4.39 26.64
CA TYR A 34 11.91 4.23 27.15
C TYR A 34 11.74 5.01 28.46
N GLY A 35 10.94 6.08 28.45
CA GLY A 35 10.51 6.77 29.65
C GLY A 35 9.50 5.91 30.42
N TYR A 36 9.72 5.73 31.72
CA TYR A 36 8.95 4.84 32.59
C TYR A 36 7.43 5.17 32.62
N ASP A 37 7.04 6.42 32.37
CA ASP A 37 5.65 6.89 32.51
C ASP A 37 4.85 7.03 31.21
N ALA A 38 5.49 7.01 30.03
CA ALA A 38 4.84 7.31 28.75
C ALA A 38 4.30 6.08 28.00
N PHE A 39 4.74 4.87 28.36
CA PHE A 39 4.39 3.65 27.63
C PHE A 39 2.97 3.14 27.94
N ILE A 40 2.43 3.47 29.13
CA ILE A 40 1.16 2.91 29.60
C ILE A 40 -0.08 3.69 29.11
N ARG A 41 0.06 4.94 28.62
CA ARG A 41 -1.12 5.81 28.47
C ARG A 41 -1.76 5.99 27.10
N ASN A 42 -1.24 5.51 25.96
CA ASN A 42 -1.99 5.69 24.69
C ASN A 42 -1.47 4.94 23.44
N ILE A 43 -0.79 3.80 23.56
CA ILE A 43 -0.74 2.91 22.39
C ILE A 43 -2.18 2.39 22.23
N SER A 44 -2.87 2.77 21.15
CA SER A 44 -4.07 2.02 20.75
C SER A 44 -3.56 0.67 20.23
N TYR A 45 -3.26 -0.24 21.17
CA TYR A 45 -2.68 -1.56 20.92
C TYR A 45 -3.51 -2.31 19.86
N THR A 46 -4.83 -2.08 19.87
CA THR A 46 -5.77 -2.55 18.85
C THR A 46 -5.50 -1.99 17.47
N ASP A 47 -5.30 -0.67 17.34
CA ASP A 47 -4.98 -0.02 16.05
C ASP A 47 -3.67 -0.59 15.47
N PHE A 48 -2.65 -0.78 16.31
CA PHE A 48 -1.40 -1.40 15.90
C PHE A 48 -1.61 -2.86 15.47
N GLN A 49 -2.31 -3.65 16.29
CA GLN A 49 -2.57 -5.06 16.03
C GLN A 49 -3.30 -5.26 14.69
N ASP A 50 -4.33 -4.45 14.42
CA ASP A 50 -5.13 -4.52 13.20
C ASP A 50 -4.30 -4.19 11.95
N VAL A 51 -3.54 -3.07 11.98
CA VAL A 51 -2.66 -2.69 10.87
C VAL A 51 -1.56 -3.73 10.67
N ASN A 52 -0.96 -4.24 11.75
CA ASN A 52 0.08 -5.24 11.67
C ASN A 52 -0.45 -6.58 11.09
N ASN A 53 -1.65 -6.99 11.48
CA ASN A 53 -2.33 -8.15 10.90
C ASN A 53 -2.62 -7.94 9.40
N MET A 54 -3.06 -6.75 9.01
CA MET A 54 -3.31 -6.38 7.62
C MET A 54 -2.03 -6.49 6.77
N VAL A 55 -0.91 -6.00 7.27
CA VAL A 55 0.36 -5.97 6.53
C VAL A 55 1.07 -7.32 6.51
N ILE A 56 1.08 -8.06 7.62
CA ILE A 56 1.75 -9.38 7.69
C ILE A 56 0.88 -10.48 7.08
N PHE A 57 -0.34 -10.67 7.58
CA PHE A 57 -1.23 -11.75 7.12
C PHE A 57 -2.00 -11.34 5.87
N GLY A 58 -2.58 -10.14 5.85
CA GLY A 58 -3.37 -9.66 4.72
C GLY A 58 -2.56 -9.66 3.42
N PHE A 59 -1.52 -8.83 3.31
CA PHE A 59 -0.66 -8.80 2.11
C PHE A 59 0.12 -10.10 1.89
N GLY A 60 0.62 -10.74 2.97
CA GLY A 60 1.41 -11.97 2.87
C GLY A 60 0.64 -13.15 2.28
N PHE A 61 -0.68 -13.24 2.55
CA PHE A 61 -1.55 -14.23 1.91
C PHE A 61 -2.14 -13.73 0.60
N PHE A 62 -2.48 -12.44 0.48
CA PHE A 62 -3.05 -11.84 -0.73
C PHE A 62 -2.16 -12.10 -1.96
N LEU A 63 -0.84 -11.96 -1.79
CA LEU A 63 0.17 -12.21 -2.81
C LEU A 63 0.53 -13.70 -2.98
N ALA A 64 -0.15 -14.64 -2.31
CA ALA A 64 0.16 -16.07 -2.35
C ALA A 64 -0.56 -16.83 -3.48
N PHE A 65 -1.15 -16.13 -4.46
CA PHE A 65 -1.92 -16.73 -5.56
C PHE A 65 -1.08 -17.55 -6.56
N LEU A 66 0.22 -17.28 -6.67
CA LEU A 66 1.14 -18.00 -7.56
C LEU A 66 1.42 -19.42 -7.04
N LYS A 67 1.08 -20.43 -7.85
CA LYS A 67 1.15 -21.87 -7.51
C LYS A 67 2.47 -22.32 -6.87
N ARG A 68 3.61 -21.78 -7.34
CA ARG A 68 4.96 -22.20 -6.90
C ARG A 68 5.70 -21.13 -6.08
N TYR A 69 5.01 -20.07 -5.66
CA TYR A 69 5.63 -18.94 -4.96
C TYR A 69 4.97 -18.64 -3.59
N SER A 70 3.96 -19.40 -3.16
CA SER A 70 3.22 -19.11 -1.92
C SER A 70 4.12 -19.05 -0.67
N PHE A 71 5.10 -19.95 -0.51
CA PHE A 71 6.05 -19.89 0.62
C PHE A 71 6.96 -18.66 0.57
N SER A 72 7.49 -18.34 -0.61
CA SER A 72 8.30 -17.15 -0.82
C SER A 72 7.49 -15.89 -0.58
N SER A 73 6.22 -15.87 -1.00
CA SER A 73 5.32 -14.75 -0.82
C SER A 73 5.12 -14.42 0.66
N THR A 74 4.64 -15.38 1.46
CA THR A 74 4.37 -15.13 2.88
C THR A 74 5.65 -14.98 3.70
N GLY A 75 6.69 -15.79 3.43
CA GLY A 75 7.95 -15.74 4.16
C GLY A 75 8.77 -14.48 3.86
N PHE A 76 8.91 -14.08 2.59
CA PHE A 76 9.60 -12.84 2.26
C PHE A 76 8.77 -11.62 2.64
N ASN A 77 7.44 -11.68 2.59
CA ASN A 77 6.60 -10.61 3.13
C ASN A 77 6.94 -10.38 4.60
N LEU A 78 6.91 -11.41 5.46
CA LEU A 78 7.28 -11.22 6.86
C LEU A 78 8.65 -10.55 7.03
N LEU A 79 9.67 -11.04 6.30
CA LEU A 79 11.03 -10.50 6.37
C LEU A 79 11.10 -9.01 5.98
N ILE A 80 10.51 -8.62 4.85
CA ILE A 80 10.57 -7.23 4.40
C ILE A 80 9.74 -6.30 5.29
N ILE A 81 8.60 -6.77 5.80
CA ILE A 81 7.76 -5.99 6.71
C ILE A 81 8.51 -5.69 8.01
N VAL A 82 9.11 -6.69 8.66
CA VAL A 82 9.81 -6.46 9.95
C VAL A 82 11.07 -5.60 9.79
N LEU A 83 11.85 -5.80 8.72
CA LEU A 83 13.01 -4.95 8.42
C LEU A 83 12.60 -3.52 8.10
N GLY A 84 11.56 -3.36 7.28
CA GLY A 84 11.10 -2.05 6.86
C GLY A 84 10.43 -1.26 7.99
N VAL A 85 9.75 -1.90 8.95
CA VAL A 85 9.23 -1.21 10.15
C VAL A 85 10.38 -0.56 10.93
N GLN A 86 11.50 -1.27 11.13
CA GLN A 86 12.67 -0.71 11.81
C GLN A 86 13.24 0.49 11.04
N CYS A 87 13.43 0.35 9.73
CA CYS A 87 13.88 1.43 8.86
C CYS A 87 12.93 2.64 8.89
N SER A 88 11.62 2.38 8.86
CA SER A 88 10.57 3.40 8.86
C SER A 88 10.56 4.21 10.15
N ILE A 89 10.75 3.58 11.32
CA ILE A 89 10.89 4.29 12.61
C ILE A 89 12.13 5.20 12.61
N LEU A 90 13.26 4.71 12.09
CA LEU A 90 14.48 5.51 11.99
C LEU A 90 14.28 6.72 11.06
N MET A 91 13.63 6.53 9.91
CA MET A 91 13.33 7.62 8.97
C MET A 91 12.35 8.63 9.55
N GLU A 92 11.34 8.18 10.31
CA GLU A 92 10.41 9.06 11.01
C GLU A 92 11.17 9.95 12.02
N GLY A 93 12.07 9.35 12.81
CA GLY A 93 12.91 10.08 13.76
C GLY A 93 13.89 11.06 13.11
N LEU A 94 14.45 10.73 11.94
CA LEU A 94 15.40 11.58 11.22
C LEU A 94 14.74 12.78 10.53
N LEU A 95 13.60 12.58 9.87
CA LEU A 95 12.99 13.59 9.00
C LEU A 95 11.90 14.40 9.70
N PHE A 96 11.25 13.82 10.71
CA PHE A 96 10.11 14.43 11.41
C PHE A 96 10.44 14.63 12.90
N LEU A 97 11.64 15.16 13.18
CA LEU A 97 12.09 15.54 14.52
C LEU A 97 10.98 16.29 15.27
N LYS A 98 10.39 15.63 16.27
CA LYS A 98 9.53 16.24 17.29
C LYS A 98 10.38 16.56 18.52
N ASP A 99 9.88 17.47 19.35
CA ASP A 99 10.47 17.75 20.66
C ASP A 99 10.64 16.42 21.43
N PRO A 100 11.80 16.13 22.06
CA PRO A 100 12.03 14.90 22.81
C PRO A 100 10.97 14.59 23.88
N ASN A 101 10.20 15.59 24.31
CA ASN A 101 9.08 15.42 25.25
C ASN A 101 7.74 15.03 24.60
N GLU A 102 7.59 15.10 23.28
CA GLU A 102 6.36 14.78 22.56
C GLU A 102 6.53 13.48 21.75
N ARG A 103 6.53 12.34 22.44
CA ARG A 103 6.45 11.05 21.76
C ARG A 103 5.07 10.91 21.11
N ASP A 104 5.04 10.66 19.80
CA ASP A 104 3.83 10.19 19.14
C ASP A 104 3.59 8.72 19.53
N PRO A 105 2.54 8.39 20.31
CA PRO A 105 2.28 7.01 20.69
C PRO A 105 1.94 6.10 19.50
N LYS A 106 1.70 6.67 18.30
CA LYS A 106 1.36 5.95 17.08
C LYS A 106 2.57 5.62 16.20
N ILE A 107 3.81 5.93 16.60
CA ILE A 107 4.99 5.79 15.72
C ILE A 107 5.13 4.38 15.11
N ILE A 108 4.92 3.33 15.91
CA ILE A 108 5.01 1.94 15.43
C ILE A 108 3.86 1.59 14.46
N THR A 109 2.65 2.09 14.74
CA THR A 109 1.49 1.92 13.85
C THR A 109 1.71 2.63 12.53
N MET A 110 2.23 3.86 12.54
CA MET A 110 2.55 4.63 11.33
C MET A 110 3.70 4.00 10.53
N ALA A 111 4.67 3.42 11.22
CA ALA A 111 5.73 2.64 10.59
C ALA A 111 5.15 1.42 9.86
N ALA A 112 4.22 0.69 10.49
CA ALA A 112 3.50 -0.42 9.87
C ALA A 112 2.62 0.03 8.70
N VAL A 113 1.93 1.17 8.80
CA VAL A 113 1.17 1.76 7.67
C VAL A 113 2.09 2.03 6.49
N SER A 114 3.27 2.61 6.71
CA SER A 114 4.25 2.90 5.65
C SER A 114 4.67 1.65 4.88
N MET A 115 4.73 0.50 5.57
CA MET A 115 5.04 -0.78 4.94
C MET A 115 4.00 -1.28 3.93
N THR A 116 2.80 -0.68 3.92
CA THR A 116 1.79 -0.93 2.89
C THR A 116 2.30 -0.56 1.50
N ALA A 117 3.10 0.51 1.38
CA ALA A 117 3.71 0.89 0.11
C ALA A 117 4.61 -0.25 -0.43
N VAL A 118 5.51 -0.75 0.41
CA VAL A 118 6.41 -1.87 0.08
C VAL A 118 5.66 -3.15 -0.22
N ALA A 119 4.62 -3.47 0.56
CA ALA A 119 3.79 -4.64 0.31
C ALA A 119 3.13 -4.57 -1.07
N ILE A 120 2.59 -3.39 -1.44
CA ILE A 120 2.04 -3.15 -2.78
C ILE A 120 3.14 -3.26 -3.84
N SER A 121 4.28 -2.59 -3.68
CA SER A 121 5.39 -2.64 -4.64
C SER A 121 5.89 -4.07 -4.88
N SER A 122 5.99 -4.86 -3.81
CA SER A 122 6.40 -6.27 -3.87
C SER A 122 5.47 -7.11 -4.75
N GLY A 123 4.18 -6.74 -4.81
CA GLY A 123 3.19 -7.37 -5.68
C GLY A 123 3.44 -7.14 -7.17
N ALA A 124 4.00 -5.98 -7.55
CA ALA A 124 4.32 -5.68 -8.96
C ALA A 124 5.47 -6.55 -9.49
N VAL A 125 6.47 -6.79 -8.63
CA VAL A 125 7.69 -7.54 -8.91
C VAL A 125 7.62 -9.02 -8.47
N LEU A 126 6.45 -9.46 -8.02
CA LEU A 126 6.22 -10.79 -7.47
C LEU A 126 6.70 -11.89 -8.42
N GLY A 127 7.50 -12.84 -7.91
CA GLY A 127 8.04 -13.95 -8.69
C GLY A 127 9.17 -13.58 -9.68
N LYS A 128 9.58 -12.32 -9.75
CA LYS A 128 10.68 -11.83 -10.61
C LYS A 128 11.94 -11.47 -9.82
N THR A 129 11.78 -11.07 -8.57
CA THR A 129 12.87 -10.66 -7.69
C THR A 129 13.36 -11.82 -6.82
N ASN A 130 14.64 -11.77 -6.46
CA ASN A 130 15.22 -12.64 -5.44
C ASN A 130 15.17 -11.96 -4.05
N PRO A 131 15.45 -12.68 -2.94
CA PRO A 131 15.33 -12.13 -1.60
C PRO A 131 16.25 -10.93 -1.35
N LEU A 132 17.47 -10.95 -1.90
CA LEU A 132 18.42 -9.85 -1.77
C LEU A 132 17.89 -8.59 -2.46
N GLN A 133 17.36 -8.71 -3.68
CA GLN A 133 16.75 -7.59 -4.40
C GLN A 133 15.56 -7.03 -3.64
N LEU A 134 14.73 -7.90 -3.04
CA LEU A 134 13.54 -7.46 -2.31
C LEU A 134 13.91 -6.72 -1.01
N ILE A 135 14.95 -7.17 -0.30
CA ILE A 135 15.48 -6.46 0.89
C ILE A 135 16.02 -5.07 0.50
N VAL A 136 16.84 -4.99 -0.56
CA VAL A 136 17.39 -3.71 -1.03
C VAL A 136 16.28 -2.76 -1.47
N MET A 137 15.33 -3.26 -2.27
CA MET A 137 14.17 -2.50 -2.71
C MET A 137 13.39 -1.95 -1.51
N THR A 138 13.16 -2.76 -0.48
CA THR A 138 12.43 -2.35 0.73
C THR A 138 13.09 -1.18 1.45
N VAL A 139 14.40 -1.25 1.68
CA VAL A 139 15.14 -0.17 2.38
C VAL A 139 15.10 1.12 1.56
N VAL A 140 15.37 1.02 0.25
CA VAL A 140 15.35 2.18 -0.65
C VAL A 140 13.95 2.80 -0.72
N GLU A 141 12.93 1.97 -0.91
CA GLU A 141 11.54 2.42 -1.05
C GLU A 141 11.06 3.14 0.21
N ILE A 142 11.33 2.61 1.41
CA ILE A 142 10.92 3.25 2.67
C ILE A 142 11.61 4.59 2.87
N ILE A 143 12.93 4.68 2.63
CA ILE A 143 13.66 5.94 2.73
C ILE A 143 13.03 6.99 1.81
N ILE A 144 12.75 6.62 0.56
CA ILE A 144 12.22 7.54 -0.45
C ILE A 144 10.77 7.92 -0.15
N PHE A 145 9.95 6.98 0.34
CA PHE A 145 8.58 7.27 0.75
C PHE A 145 8.55 8.34 1.86
N HIS A 146 9.41 8.19 2.87
CA HIS A 146 9.54 9.18 3.95
C HIS A 146 10.08 10.52 3.46
N VAL A 147 11.07 10.53 2.55
CA VAL A 147 11.54 11.77 1.91
C VAL A 147 10.43 12.44 1.12
N SER A 148 9.62 11.69 0.36
CA SER A 148 8.47 12.24 -0.38
C SER A 148 7.44 12.89 0.55
N ARG A 149 7.11 12.23 1.66
CA ARG A 149 6.25 12.81 2.72
C ARG A 149 6.86 14.08 3.31
N TRP A 150 8.15 14.06 3.60
CA TRP A 150 8.86 15.22 4.14
C TRP A 150 8.85 16.40 3.17
N ILE A 151 9.05 16.17 1.86
CA ILE A 151 8.96 17.22 0.84
C ILE A 151 7.55 17.82 0.80
N ASN A 152 6.51 16.97 0.80
CA ASN A 152 5.11 17.42 0.84
C ASN A 152 4.83 18.29 2.08
N LYS A 153 5.30 17.86 3.26
CA LYS A 153 5.12 18.60 4.51
C LYS A 153 5.90 19.91 4.54
N ARG A 154 7.17 19.89 4.11
CA ARG A 154 8.10 21.03 4.24
C ARG A 154 7.83 22.10 3.20
N PHE A 155 7.58 21.73 1.95
CA PHE A 155 7.48 22.66 0.82
C PHE A 155 6.04 22.94 0.40
N LEU A 156 5.16 21.94 0.40
CA LEU A 156 3.75 22.11 0.03
C LEU A 156 2.84 22.37 1.24
N GLN A 157 3.39 22.36 2.46
CA GLN A 157 2.67 22.57 3.72
C GLN A 157 1.46 21.65 3.90
N VAL A 158 1.53 20.44 3.31
CA VAL A 158 0.49 19.42 3.45
C VAL A 158 0.61 18.77 4.82
N GLN A 159 -0.52 18.55 5.49
CA GLN A 159 -0.54 17.87 6.79
C GLN A 159 0.01 16.44 6.65
N ASP A 160 0.82 16.02 7.62
CA ASP A 160 1.56 14.76 7.54
C ASP A 160 0.66 13.53 7.38
N ASN A 161 -0.49 13.50 8.07
CA ASN A 161 -1.52 12.47 7.91
C ASN A 161 -2.04 12.34 6.46
N ILE A 162 -2.16 13.46 5.71
CA ILE A 162 -2.57 13.44 4.30
C ILE A 162 -1.45 12.82 3.47
N SER A 163 -0.20 13.22 3.70
CA SER A 163 0.95 12.64 3.00
C SER A 163 1.11 11.14 3.30
N MET A 164 0.74 10.68 4.50
CA MET A 164 0.72 9.27 4.86
C MET A 164 -0.35 8.47 4.07
N LYS A 165 -1.50 9.07 3.75
CA LYS A 165 -2.54 8.43 2.91
C LYS A 165 -2.04 8.09 1.50
N HIS A 166 -0.90 8.64 1.07
CA HIS A 166 -0.30 8.38 -0.24
C HIS A 166 0.38 7.01 -0.38
N VAL A 167 0.43 6.17 0.67
CA VAL A 167 1.06 4.83 0.64
C VAL A 167 0.63 3.98 -0.56
N HIS A 168 -0.66 4.01 -0.93
CA HIS A 168 -1.17 3.21 -2.05
C HIS A 168 -0.69 3.72 -3.40
N LEU A 169 -0.67 5.05 -3.59
CA LEU A 169 -0.15 5.68 -4.81
C LEU A 169 1.34 5.42 -4.93
N PHE A 170 2.10 5.69 -3.86
CA PHE A 170 3.55 5.54 -3.88
C PHE A 170 3.94 4.09 -4.18
N GLY A 171 3.40 3.11 -3.44
CA GLY A 171 3.73 1.70 -3.66
C GLY A 171 3.31 1.19 -5.05
N ALA A 172 2.11 1.55 -5.53
CA ALA A 172 1.67 1.09 -6.84
C ALA A 172 2.61 1.60 -7.96
N TYR A 173 2.91 2.90 -7.98
CA TYR A 173 3.70 3.48 -9.06
C TYR A 173 5.21 3.21 -8.91
N PHE A 174 5.74 3.12 -7.69
CA PHE A 174 7.12 2.68 -7.44
C PHE A 174 7.32 1.24 -7.92
N GLY A 175 6.46 0.31 -7.49
CA GLY A 175 6.52 -1.09 -7.91
C GLY A 175 6.37 -1.28 -9.41
N LEU A 176 5.47 -0.55 -10.07
CA LEU A 176 5.33 -0.58 -11.53
C LEU A 176 6.59 -0.11 -12.24
N ALA A 177 7.21 0.97 -11.76
CA ALA A 177 8.45 1.49 -12.33
C ALA A 177 9.61 0.50 -12.17
N VAL A 178 9.77 -0.13 -10.99
CA VAL A 178 10.75 -1.21 -10.78
C VAL A 178 10.44 -2.40 -11.71
N SER A 179 9.17 -2.82 -11.80
CA SER A 179 8.76 -3.96 -12.62
C SER A 179 9.04 -3.77 -14.11
N SER A 180 9.05 -2.51 -14.61
CA SER A 180 9.37 -2.19 -16.00
C SER A 180 10.79 -2.59 -16.43
N ARG A 181 11.69 -2.84 -15.46
CA ARG A 181 13.09 -3.22 -15.67
C ARG A 181 13.30 -4.73 -15.72
N PHE A 182 12.26 -5.50 -15.40
CA PHE A 182 12.26 -6.96 -15.52
C PHE A 182 11.67 -7.39 -16.86
N SER A 183 12.26 -8.43 -17.46
CA SER A 183 11.73 -9.02 -18.69
C SER A 183 10.36 -9.64 -18.46
N GLU A 184 9.50 -9.55 -19.47
CA GLU A 184 8.20 -10.21 -19.48
C GLU A 184 8.39 -11.74 -19.43
N PRO A 185 7.74 -12.45 -18.48
CA PRO A 185 7.77 -13.91 -18.46
C PRO A 185 7.13 -14.47 -19.74
N SER A 186 7.66 -15.57 -20.28
CA SER A 186 7.06 -16.24 -21.44
C SER A 186 5.58 -16.56 -21.20
N PRO A 187 4.68 -16.34 -22.17
CA PRO A 187 3.25 -16.69 -22.05
C PRO A 187 3.00 -18.18 -21.77
N ARG A 188 3.97 -19.05 -22.08
CA ARG A 188 3.92 -20.50 -21.81
C ARG A 188 4.44 -20.87 -20.42
N SER A 189 4.82 -19.89 -19.61
CA SER A 189 5.39 -20.11 -18.29
C SER A 189 4.32 -20.50 -17.28
N GLU A 190 4.41 -21.72 -16.74
CA GLU A 190 3.59 -22.14 -15.58
C GLU A 190 3.85 -21.30 -14.31
N LYS A 191 4.87 -20.43 -14.29
CA LYS A 191 5.23 -19.65 -13.10
C LYS A 191 4.15 -18.65 -12.68
N ASN A 192 3.30 -18.21 -13.61
CA ASN A 192 2.19 -17.29 -13.36
C ASN A 192 0.85 -18.00 -13.11
N ALA A 193 0.82 -19.33 -13.15
CA ALA A 193 -0.41 -20.09 -12.93
C ALA A 193 -0.81 -20.10 -11.44
N SER A 194 -2.12 -20.14 -11.17
CA SER A 194 -2.68 -20.39 -9.85
C SER A 194 -3.25 -21.80 -9.74
N THR A 195 -3.63 -22.18 -8.52
CA THR A 195 -4.34 -23.43 -8.19
C THR A 195 -5.46 -23.12 -7.21
N PRO A 196 -6.47 -23.98 -7.07
CA PRO A 196 -7.53 -23.78 -6.07
C PRO A 196 -7.00 -23.54 -4.66
N LYS A 197 -5.89 -24.19 -4.27
CA LYS A 197 -5.23 -23.98 -2.97
C LYS A 197 -4.59 -22.59 -2.86
N SER A 198 -3.86 -22.14 -3.88
CA SER A 198 -3.21 -20.83 -3.86
C SER A 198 -4.22 -19.69 -4.01
N ASP A 199 -5.32 -19.90 -4.74
CA ASP A 199 -6.44 -18.97 -4.82
C ASP A 199 -7.17 -18.85 -3.47
N LEU A 200 -7.36 -19.96 -2.75
CA LEU A 200 -7.93 -19.95 -1.40
C LEU A 200 -7.04 -19.17 -0.41
N LEU A 201 -5.71 -19.34 -0.48
CA LEU A 201 -4.77 -18.55 0.31
C LEU A 201 -4.84 -17.05 -0.06
N SER A 202 -4.90 -16.71 -1.35
CA SER A 202 -5.07 -15.32 -1.78
C SER A 202 -6.36 -14.71 -1.25
N MET A 203 -7.47 -15.44 -1.32
CA MET A 203 -8.75 -15.02 -0.75
C MET A 203 -8.71 -14.86 0.77
N LEU A 204 -7.97 -15.72 1.48
CA LEU A 204 -7.75 -15.54 2.92
C LEU A 204 -7.07 -14.18 3.20
N GLY A 205 -6.04 -13.83 2.41
CA GLY A 205 -5.40 -12.52 2.47
C GLY A 205 -6.38 -11.37 2.20
N THR A 206 -7.21 -11.48 1.16
CA THR A 206 -8.29 -10.51 0.88
C THR A 206 -9.22 -10.34 2.07
N LEU A 207 -9.62 -11.40 2.77
CA LEU A 207 -10.48 -11.30 3.95
C LEU A 207 -9.80 -10.58 5.11
N PHE A 208 -8.53 -10.88 5.39
CA PHE A 208 -7.74 -10.15 6.39
C PHE A 208 -7.65 -8.66 6.04
N LEU A 209 -7.35 -8.33 4.79
CA LEU A 209 -7.31 -6.95 4.32
C LEU A 209 -8.69 -6.28 4.51
N TRP A 210 -9.77 -6.92 4.06
CA TRP A 210 -11.12 -6.37 4.11
C TRP A 210 -11.59 -6.09 5.55
N VAL A 211 -11.36 -7.03 6.47
CA VAL A 211 -11.80 -6.93 7.87
C VAL A 211 -11.07 -5.82 8.62
N PHE A 212 -9.75 -5.67 8.40
CA PHE A 212 -8.93 -4.71 9.15
C PHE A 212 -8.79 -3.34 8.48
N TRP A 213 -9.30 -3.17 7.26
CA TRP A 213 -9.22 -1.90 6.55
C TRP A 213 -9.91 -0.71 7.25
N PRO A 214 -11.09 -0.87 7.91
CA PRO A 214 -11.68 0.23 8.67
C PRO A 214 -10.74 0.76 9.75
N SER A 215 -10.05 -0.13 10.47
CA SER A 215 -9.01 0.24 11.42
C SER A 215 -7.87 0.98 10.71
N PHE A 216 -7.35 0.45 9.60
CA PHE A 216 -6.30 1.09 8.80
C PHE A 216 -6.62 2.53 8.38
N ASN A 217 -7.81 2.79 7.85
CA ASN A 217 -8.20 4.15 7.47
C ASN A 217 -8.44 5.04 8.70
N SER A 218 -8.90 4.47 9.82
CA SER A 218 -9.14 5.22 11.06
C SER A 218 -7.85 5.67 11.75
N VAL A 219 -6.74 4.93 11.65
CA VAL A 219 -5.47 5.37 12.25
C VAL A 219 -4.92 6.62 11.56
N LEU A 220 -5.25 6.78 10.28
CA LEU A 220 -4.92 7.92 9.42
C LEU A 220 -5.88 9.11 9.57
N ALA A 221 -6.99 8.94 10.30
CA ALA A 221 -7.91 10.01 10.62
C ALA A 221 -7.36 10.86 11.78
N ASP A 222 -7.51 12.17 11.65
CA ASP A 222 -7.06 13.16 12.64
C ASP A 222 -8.15 13.48 13.64
N ARG A 223 -9.39 13.63 13.16
CA ARG A 223 -10.50 14.18 13.97
C ARG A 223 -11.59 13.16 14.31
N ASP A 224 -12.05 12.40 13.32
CA ASP A 224 -13.25 11.57 13.45
C ASP A 224 -12.97 10.13 12.97
N LYS A 225 -12.37 9.35 13.88
CA LYS A 225 -12.07 7.93 13.65
C LYS A 225 -13.35 7.12 13.40
N THR A 226 -14.42 7.41 14.13
CA THR A 226 -15.69 6.69 14.01
C THR A 226 -16.29 6.86 12.61
N LYS A 227 -16.30 8.09 12.09
CA LYS A 227 -16.72 8.37 10.70
C LYS A 227 -15.82 7.67 9.69
N ALA A 228 -14.51 7.66 9.92
CA ALA A 228 -13.58 6.93 9.05
C ALA A 228 -13.87 5.42 9.01
N ILE A 229 -14.21 4.81 10.15
CA ILE A 229 -14.61 3.39 10.23
C ILE A 229 -15.89 3.14 9.43
N TYR A 230 -16.96 3.89 9.69
CA TYR A 230 -18.25 3.68 9.00
C TYR A 230 -18.14 3.87 7.48
N ASN A 231 -17.53 4.97 7.03
CA ASN A 231 -17.38 5.25 5.61
C ASN A 231 -16.49 4.21 4.91
N THR A 232 -15.43 3.73 5.58
CA THR A 232 -14.59 2.65 5.05
C THR A 232 -15.36 1.35 4.91
N TYR A 233 -16.12 0.98 5.93
CA TYR A 233 -16.94 -0.23 5.90
C TYR A 233 -17.98 -0.20 4.78
N PHE A 234 -18.73 0.91 4.64
CA PHE A 234 -19.76 1.01 3.59
C PHE A 234 -19.16 1.03 2.18
N ALA A 235 -18.02 1.69 1.98
CA ALA A 235 -17.32 1.65 0.70
C ALA A 235 -16.85 0.23 0.35
N LEU A 236 -16.29 -0.51 1.32
CA LEU A 236 -15.85 -1.89 1.14
C LEU A 236 -17.02 -2.86 0.89
N ALA A 237 -18.14 -2.67 1.58
CA ALA A 237 -19.34 -3.48 1.39
C ALA A 237 -19.87 -3.33 -0.05
N VAL A 238 -20.01 -2.10 -0.53
CA VAL A 238 -20.45 -1.84 -1.91
C VAL A 238 -19.41 -2.32 -2.92
N SER A 239 -18.11 -2.13 -2.65
CA SER A 239 -17.03 -2.63 -3.50
C SER A 239 -17.08 -4.16 -3.64
N ALA A 240 -17.31 -4.89 -2.55
CA ALA A 240 -17.43 -6.34 -2.54
C ALA A 240 -18.66 -6.82 -3.31
N VAL A 241 -19.84 -6.27 -3.05
CA VAL A 241 -21.07 -6.62 -3.80
C VAL A 241 -20.88 -6.36 -5.29
N THR A 242 -20.37 -5.18 -5.64
CA THR A 242 -20.08 -4.81 -7.05
C THR A 242 -19.09 -5.78 -7.68
N ALA A 243 -18.05 -6.21 -6.96
CA ALA A 243 -17.05 -7.15 -7.44
C ALA A 243 -17.66 -8.51 -7.80
N PHE A 244 -18.53 -9.06 -6.94
CA PHE A 244 -19.24 -10.31 -7.22
C PHE A 244 -20.19 -10.16 -8.42
N THR A 245 -20.98 -9.08 -8.47
CA THR A 245 -21.90 -8.81 -9.58
C THR A 245 -21.15 -8.71 -10.91
N LEU A 246 -20.11 -7.86 -10.98
CA LEU A 246 -19.33 -7.68 -12.19
C LEU A 246 -18.52 -8.92 -12.55
N SER A 247 -18.09 -9.74 -11.58
CA SER A 247 -17.45 -11.02 -11.88
C SER A 247 -18.36 -11.94 -12.67
N VAL A 248 -19.66 -12.01 -12.34
CA VAL A 248 -20.62 -12.82 -13.10
C VAL A 248 -20.88 -12.22 -14.46
N LEU A 249 -21.13 -10.90 -14.52
CA LEU A 249 -21.47 -10.21 -15.77
C LEU A 249 -20.34 -10.21 -16.81
N THR A 250 -19.09 -10.29 -16.37
CA THR A 250 -17.92 -10.22 -17.26
C THR A 250 -17.39 -11.61 -17.68
N THR A 251 -18.00 -12.69 -17.19
CA THR A 251 -17.59 -14.07 -17.50
C THR A 251 -18.59 -14.74 -18.42
N LYS A 252 -18.09 -15.44 -19.45
CA LYS A 252 -18.95 -16.05 -20.48
C LYS A 252 -19.87 -17.16 -19.92
N ASP A 253 -19.44 -17.84 -18.88
CA ASP A 253 -20.17 -18.92 -18.22
C ASP A 253 -20.95 -18.46 -16.97
N GLY A 254 -20.94 -17.15 -16.67
CA GLY A 254 -21.66 -16.56 -15.54
C GLY A 254 -21.14 -17.03 -14.16
N LYS A 255 -19.91 -17.55 -14.08
CA LYS A 255 -19.35 -18.05 -12.82
C LYS A 255 -18.47 -17.01 -12.13
N PHE A 256 -18.43 -17.07 -10.81
CA PHE A 256 -17.50 -16.24 -10.04
C PHE A 256 -16.04 -16.60 -10.34
N ARG A 257 -15.23 -15.58 -10.59
CA ARG A 257 -13.79 -15.66 -10.82
C ARG A 257 -13.09 -14.92 -9.70
N MET A 258 -12.38 -15.64 -8.85
CA MET A 258 -11.73 -15.05 -7.68
C MET A 258 -10.67 -14.01 -8.05
N ILE A 259 -10.08 -14.09 -9.25
CA ILE A 259 -9.18 -13.05 -9.79
C ILE A 259 -9.87 -11.67 -9.97
N HIS A 260 -11.19 -11.62 -10.14
CA HIS A 260 -11.92 -10.35 -10.16
C HIS A 260 -12.28 -9.92 -8.74
N VAL A 261 -12.74 -10.87 -7.92
CA VAL A 261 -13.24 -10.62 -6.57
C VAL A 261 -12.14 -10.20 -5.61
N HIS A 262 -10.97 -10.86 -5.64
CA HIS A 262 -9.93 -10.72 -4.63
C HIS A 262 -9.35 -9.29 -4.52
N SER A 263 -9.31 -8.57 -5.64
CA SER A 263 -8.83 -7.18 -5.74
C SER A 263 -9.99 -6.19 -5.68
N ALA A 264 -11.05 -6.41 -6.45
CA ALA A 264 -12.14 -5.45 -6.55
C ALA A 264 -12.99 -5.35 -5.29
N ALA A 265 -12.96 -6.35 -4.40
CA ALA A 265 -13.60 -6.26 -3.08
C ALA A 265 -12.90 -5.26 -2.14
N LEU A 266 -11.61 -4.98 -2.37
CA LEU A 266 -10.77 -4.11 -1.53
C LEU A 266 -10.71 -2.67 -2.02
N ALA A 267 -11.02 -2.45 -3.30
CA ALA A 267 -10.85 -1.17 -3.98
C ALA A 267 -11.54 0.01 -3.27
N GLY A 268 -12.74 -0.21 -2.73
CA GLY A 268 -13.46 0.81 -1.96
C GLY A 268 -12.68 1.31 -0.74
N GLY A 269 -11.99 0.42 -0.01
CA GLY A 269 -11.17 0.78 1.14
C GLY A 269 -9.96 1.64 0.75
N VAL A 270 -9.30 1.30 -0.35
CA VAL A 270 -8.21 2.07 -0.96
C VAL A 270 -8.70 3.48 -1.33
N THR A 271 -9.83 3.57 -2.03
CA THR A 271 -10.37 4.85 -2.52
C THR A 271 -10.76 5.79 -1.39
N VAL A 272 -11.43 5.30 -0.34
CA VAL A 272 -11.87 6.18 0.74
C VAL A 272 -10.79 6.49 1.76
N CYS A 273 -9.58 5.94 1.65
CA CYS A 273 -8.43 6.28 2.53
C CYS A 273 -8.23 7.80 2.68
N TYR A 274 -8.46 8.55 1.59
CA TYR A 274 -8.31 10.00 1.53
C TYR A 274 -9.48 10.78 2.15
N THR A 275 -10.68 10.19 2.13
CA THR A 275 -11.96 10.89 2.33
C THR A 275 -12.78 10.35 3.49
N ALA A 276 -12.37 9.24 4.10
CA ALA A 276 -13.18 8.51 5.07
C ALA A 276 -13.60 9.37 6.28
N GLU A 277 -12.73 10.26 6.77
CA GLU A 277 -13.07 11.18 7.88
C GLU A 277 -13.81 12.45 7.43
N SER A 278 -13.83 12.76 6.12
CA SER A 278 -14.41 14.00 5.58
C SER A 278 -15.80 13.82 4.98
N ILE A 279 -16.20 12.58 4.67
CA ILE A 279 -17.53 12.26 4.15
C ILE A 279 -18.57 12.31 5.28
N ASP A 280 -19.45 13.30 5.20
CA ASP A 280 -20.52 13.49 6.19
C ASP A 280 -21.75 12.58 5.90
N TYR A 281 -21.93 12.13 4.65
CA TYR A 281 -23.05 11.28 4.24
C TYR A 281 -22.58 9.91 3.69
N PRO A 282 -22.91 8.78 4.34
CA PRO A 282 -22.39 7.45 3.96
C PRO A 282 -22.63 7.01 2.51
N TRP A 283 -23.70 7.48 1.86
CA TRP A 283 -23.99 7.15 0.47
C TRP A 283 -22.89 7.63 -0.49
N ILE A 284 -22.14 8.68 -0.14
CA ILE A 284 -20.99 9.14 -0.93
C ILE A 284 -19.87 8.11 -0.89
N ALA A 285 -19.59 7.54 0.29
CA ALA A 285 -18.62 6.46 0.44
C ALA A 285 -19.03 5.20 -0.32
N MET A 286 -20.33 4.88 -0.32
CA MET A 286 -20.90 3.80 -1.12
C MET A 286 -20.68 3.99 -2.63
N ILE A 287 -20.92 5.19 -3.17
CA ILE A 287 -20.67 5.51 -4.58
C ILE A 287 -19.18 5.36 -4.91
N LEU A 288 -18.29 5.86 -4.05
CA LEU A 288 -16.85 5.70 -4.24
C LEU A 288 -16.45 4.22 -4.26
N GLY A 289 -17.03 3.39 -3.39
CA GLY A 289 -16.83 1.94 -3.40
C GLY A 289 -17.27 1.26 -4.70
N LEU A 290 -18.43 1.65 -5.23
CA LEU A 290 -18.94 1.16 -6.52
C LEU A 290 -18.00 1.53 -7.67
N LEU A 291 -17.63 2.82 -7.77
CA LEU A 291 -16.74 3.32 -8.82
C LEU A 291 -15.36 2.65 -8.74
N ALA A 292 -14.82 2.48 -7.53
CA ALA A 292 -13.54 1.82 -7.31
C ALA A 292 -13.53 0.37 -7.81
N SER A 293 -14.58 -0.40 -7.50
CA SER A 293 -14.72 -1.79 -7.97
C SER A 293 -14.84 -1.87 -9.49
N VAL A 294 -15.65 -1.00 -10.11
CA VAL A 294 -15.77 -0.90 -11.57
C VAL A 294 -14.41 -0.59 -12.21
N ILE A 295 -13.69 0.41 -11.70
CA ILE A 295 -12.35 0.78 -12.19
C ILE A 295 -11.37 -0.38 -12.06
N THR A 296 -11.41 -1.13 -10.95
CA THR A 296 -10.52 -2.27 -10.71
C THR A 296 -10.75 -3.37 -11.74
N ILE A 297 -12.01 -3.73 -12.00
CA ILE A 297 -12.36 -4.79 -12.95
C ILE A 297 -12.08 -4.37 -14.39
N LEU A 298 -12.51 -3.17 -14.80
CA LEU A 298 -12.21 -2.65 -16.15
C LEU A 298 -10.71 -2.48 -16.36
N GLY A 299 -9.99 -2.01 -15.33
CA GLY A 299 -8.54 -1.89 -15.31
C GLY A 299 -7.84 -3.23 -15.53
N SER A 300 -8.31 -4.32 -14.92
CA SER A 300 -7.73 -5.65 -15.14
C SER A 300 -7.87 -6.12 -16.60
N PHE A 301 -9.00 -5.82 -17.26
CA PHE A 301 -9.19 -6.17 -18.67
C PHE A 301 -8.36 -5.28 -19.61
N CYS A 302 -8.33 -3.98 -19.34
CA CYS A 302 -7.62 -3.00 -20.15
C CYS A 302 -6.10 -3.15 -20.03
N LEU A 303 -5.57 -3.37 -18.83
CA LEU A 303 -4.13 -3.51 -18.63
C LEU A 303 -3.59 -4.73 -19.39
N GLN A 304 -4.27 -5.87 -19.28
CA GLN A 304 -3.88 -7.12 -19.94
C GLN A 304 -3.95 -7.03 -21.47
N ARG A 305 -4.83 -6.19 -22.04
CA ARG A 305 -5.02 -6.07 -23.50
C ARG A 305 -4.32 -4.86 -24.13
N CYS A 306 -4.29 -3.72 -23.46
CA CYS A 306 -3.92 -2.43 -24.03
C CYS A 306 -2.52 -1.94 -23.58
N LEU A 307 -2.17 -2.09 -22.30
CA LEU A 307 -0.91 -1.55 -21.76
C LEU A 307 0.26 -2.53 -21.88
N SER A 308 0.06 -3.84 -21.65
CA SER A 308 1.14 -4.83 -21.71
C SER A 308 1.90 -4.81 -23.05
N PRO A 309 1.25 -4.74 -24.23
CA PRO A 309 1.97 -4.74 -25.51
C PRO A 309 2.74 -3.43 -25.79
N ALA A 310 2.23 -2.29 -25.32
CA ALA A 310 2.75 -0.97 -25.67
C ALA A 310 3.87 -0.50 -24.72
N LEU A 311 3.73 -0.77 -23.42
CA LEU A 311 4.66 -0.28 -22.39
C LEU A 311 5.65 -1.35 -21.89
N LYS A 312 5.45 -2.62 -22.26
CA LYS A 312 6.24 -3.78 -21.76
C LYS A 312 6.31 -3.86 -20.23
N ILE A 313 5.36 -3.25 -19.52
CA ILE A 313 5.25 -3.30 -18.06
C ILE A 313 4.42 -4.53 -17.70
N HIS A 314 5.05 -5.51 -17.05
CA HIS A 314 4.33 -6.67 -16.52
C HIS A 314 3.95 -6.41 -15.06
N ASP A 315 2.67 -6.22 -14.76
CA ASP A 315 2.17 -6.12 -13.39
C ASP A 315 1.70 -7.51 -12.92
N THR A 316 2.47 -8.16 -12.06
CA THR A 316 2.20 -9.57 -11.70
C THR A 316 0.94 -9.74 -10.87
N SER A 317 0.71 -8.85 -9.90
CA SER A 317 -0.44 -8.92 -8.99
C SER A 317 -1.55 -7.93 -9.32
N GLY A 318 -1.39 -7.14 -10.38
CA GLY A 318 -2.38 -6.14 -10.76
C GLY A 318 -2.43 -4.95 -9.80
N VAL A 319 -1.28 -4.53 -9.27
CA VAL A 319 -1.18 -3.45 -8.30
C VAL A 319 -1.70 -2.12 -8.84
N HIS A 320 -1.58 -1.90 -10.16
CA HIS A 320 -2.08 -0.68 -10.80
C HIS A 320 -3.60 -0.57 -10.64
N PHE A 321 -4.35 -1.59 -11.06
CA PHE A 321 -5.81 -1.53 -11.01
C PHE A 321 -6.36 -1.82 -9.60
N THR A 322 -5.60 -2.51 -8.74
CA THR A 322 -6.03 -2.83 -7.36
C THR A 322 -5.79 -1.68 -6.38
N PHE A 323 -4.65 -0.99 -6.48
CA PHE A 323 -4.24 0.04 -5.51
C PHE A 323 -3.99 1.41 -6.16
N GLY A 324 -3.36 1.44 -7.34
CA GLY A 324 -3.00 2.68 -8.03
C GLY A 324 -4.21 3.50 -8.48
N LEU A 325 -5.05 2.96 -9.36
CA LEU A 325 -6.24 3.64 -9.88
C LEU A 325 -7.28 3.95 -8.78
N PRO A 326 -7.62 3.02 -7.86
CA PRO A 326 -8.50 3.34 -6.75
C PRO A 326 -7.92 4.40 -5.80
N GLY A 327 -6.61 4.39 -5.57
CA GLY A 327 -5.92 5.42 -4.78
C GLY A 327 -5.96 6.79 -5.46
N LEU A 328 -5.83 6.84 -6.79
CA LEU A 328 -5.94 8.08 -7.56
C LEU A 328 -7.36 8.63 -7.52
N LEU A 329 -8.36 7.76 -7.66
CA LEU A 329 -9.77 8.14 -7.48
C LEU A 329 -9.99 8.75 -6.09
N GLY A 330 -9.40 8.17 -5.05
CA GLY A 330 -9.48 8.68 -3.67
C GLY A 330 -8.88 10.06 -3.50
N ALA A 331 -7.67 10.27 -4.03
CA ALA A 331 -6.98 11.56 -3.98
C ALA A 331 -7.79 12.66 -4.72
N VAL A 332 -8.33 12.35 -5.90
CA VAL A 332 -9.20 13.27 -6.64
C VAL A 332 -10.51 13.54 -5.89
N ALA A 333 -11.13 12.51 -5.30
CA ALA A 333 -12.34 12.66 -4.50
C ALA A 333 -12.13 13.59 -3.29
N GLN A 334 -10.95 13.54 -2.66
CA GLN A 334 -10.60 14.45 -1.56
C GLN A 334 -10.56 15.91 -2.01
N VAL A 335 -10.00 16.19 -3.18
CA VAL A 335 -9.99 17.53 -3.77
C VAL A 335 -11.42 18.00 -4.02
N VAL A 336 -12.24 17.18 -4.67
CA VAL A 336 -13.65 17.51 -4.98
C VAL A 336 -14.46 17.78 -3.72
N LEU A 337 -14.37 16.90 -2.71
CA LEU A 337 -15.09 17.09 -1.44
C LEU A 337 -14.61 18.32 -0.68
N SER A 338 -13.30 18.61 -0.71
CA SER A 338 -12.75 19.81 -0.09
C SER A 338 -13.27 21.08 -0.76
N VAL A 339 -13.39 21.06 -2.09
CA VAL A 339 -13.96 22.16 -2.88
C VAL A 339 -15.42 22.40 -2.54
N ILE A 340 -16.23 21.33 -2.51
CA ILE A 340 -17.66 21.41 -2.16
C ILE A 340 -17.84 21.99 -0.75
N LYS A 341 -17.06 21.52 0.22
CA LYS A 341 -17.19 21.94 1.63
C LYS A 341 -16.75 23.37 1.89
N LYS A 342 -15.82 23.91 1.09
CA LYS A 342 -15.24 25.25 1.27
C LYS A 342 -15.60 26.23 0.17
N TRP A 343 -16.64 25.93 -0.61
CA TRP A 343 -17.08 26.73 -1.76
C TRP A 343 -17.38 28.20 -1.41
N THR A 344 -17.72 28.49 -0.16
CA THR A 344 -18.02 29.85 0.33
C THR A 344 -16.77 30.68 0.68
N VAL A 345 -15.56 30.11 0.69
CA VAL A 345 -14.30 30.81 1.05
C VAL A 345 -13.39 30.97 -0.18
N LEU A 346 -13.79 31.87 -1.08
CA LEU A 346 -13.28 32.00 -2.45
C LEU A 346 -11.75 32.26 -2.60
N PRO A 347 -11.08 33.10 -1.78
CA PRO A 347 -9.66 33.44 -2.01
C PRO A 347 -8.67 32.29 -1.73
N SER A 348 -9.05 31.35 -0.85
CA SER A 348 -8.17 30.25 -0.40
C SER A 348 -8.38 28.94 -1.18
N LEU A 349 -9.43 28.87 -1.99
CA LEU A 349 -9.90 27.65 -2.64
C LEU A 349 -8.95 27.17 -3.74
N GLY A 350 -8.54 28.07 -4.64
CA GLY A 350 -7.62 27.75 -5.75
C GLY A 350 -6.26 27.27 -5.26
N TYR A 351 -5.71 27.94 -4.24
CA TYR A 351 -4.42 27.57 -3.63
C TYR A 351 -4.46 26.17 -3.00
N MET A 352 -5.53 25.84 -2.28
CA MET A 352 -5.70 24.51 -1.66
C MET A 352 -5.82 23.39 -2.70
N VAL A 353 -6.59 23.62 -3.76
CA VAL A 353 -6.73 22.65 -4.87
C VAL A 353 -5.36 22.38 -5.50
N MET A 354 -4.60 23.44 -5.79
CA MET A 354 -3.25 23.29 -6.34
C MET A 354 -2.31 22.53 -5.40
N ILE A 355 -2.37 22.79 -4.09
CA ILE A 355 -1.55 22.06 -3.11
C ILE A 355 -1.89 20.57 -3.09
N TYR A 356 -3.17 20.20 -2.97
CA TYR A 356 -3.55 18.79 -2.87
C TYR A 356 -3.26 18.03 -4.17
N ILE A 357 -3.53 18.63 -5.33
CA ILE A 357 -3.15 18.06 -6.63
C ILE A 357 -1.63 17.93 -6.73
N GLY A 358 -0.90 19.00 -6.41
CA GLY A 358 0.55 19.02 -6.42
C GLY A 358 1.15 17.94 -5.53
N ALA A 359 0.55 17.66 -4.37
CA ALA A 359 1.06 16.71 -3.39
C ALA A 359 1.01 15.26 -3.87
N PHE A 360 -0.14 14.80 -4.37
CA PHE A 360 -0.23 13.43 -4.89
C PHE A 360 0.51 13.29 -6.23
N CYS A 361 0.53 14.34 -7.08
CA CYS A 361 1.32 14.35 -8.32
C CYS A 361 2.83 14.26 -8.04
N LEU A 362 3.33 15.02 -7.05
CA LEU A 362 4.72 14.93 -6.59
C LEU A 362 5.02 13.51 -6.10
N THR A 363 4.12 12.95 -5.30
CA THR A 363 4.27 11.60 -4.74
C THR A 363 4.38 10.54 -5.84
N ILE A 364 3.48 10.59 -6.84
CA ILE A 364 3.52 9.70 -8.01
C ILE A 364 4.81 9.90 -8.81
N SER A 365 5.23 11.15 -9.02
CA SER A 365 6.44 11.48 -9.79
C SER A 365 7.70 10.95 -9.11
N VAL A 366 7.85 11.17 -7.81
CA VAL A 366 8.95 10.64 -7.01
C VAL A 366 8.94 9.11 -7.06
N ALA A 367 7.78 8.47 -6.87
CA ALA A 367 7.64 7.02 -6.93
C ALA A 367 8.10 6.44 -8.29
N LEU A 368 7.65 7.03 -9.40
CA LEU A 368 8.03 6.58 -10.75
C LEU A 368 9.52 6.75 -11.02
N ILE A 369 10.08 7.94 -10.75
CA ILE A 369 11.49 8.24 -11.04
C ILE A 369 12.40 7.33 -10.20
N THR A 370 12.13 7.22 -8.91
CA THR A 370 12.98 6.45 -8.00
C THR A 370 12.79 4.94 -8.15
N GLY A 371 11.58 4.48 -8.44
CA GLY A 371 11.34 3.09 -8.79
C GLY A 371 12.05 2.69 -10.08
N PHE A 372 12.09 3.58 -11.08
CA PHE A 372 12.85 3.35 -12.31
C PHE A 372 14.36 3.29 -12.07
N ILE A 373 14.91 4.12 -11.18
CA ILE A 373 16.33 4.08 -10.78
C ILE A 373 16.64 2.82 -9.96
N THR A 374 15.70 2.34 -9.16
CA THR A 374 15.87 1.17 -8.29
C THR A 374 15.84 -0.14 -9.08
N GLY A 375 15.06 -0.22 -10.16
CA GLY A 375 14.97 -1.38 -11.04
C GLY A 375 16.10 -1.45 -12.08
#